data_AF-A0A8C0BIJ0-F1
#
_entry.id   AF-A0A8C0BIJ0-F1
#
_cell.length_a   1.000
_cell.length_b   1.000
_cell.length_c   1.000
_cell.angle_alpha   90.00
_cell.angle_beta   90.00
_cell.angle_gamma   90.00
#
_symmetry.space_group_name_H-M   'P 1'
#
loop_
_entity.id
_entity.type
_entity.pdbx_description
1 polymer ?
#
loop_
_entity_poly.entity_id
_entity_poly.type
_entity_poly.pdbx_seq_one_letter_code
_entity_poly.pdbx_strand_id
1 'polypeptide(L)'
;MSSPVPVLLTFLALSACQGHTATLLQTSTLLKENIKLLSDPEMKVSCDKMNVTNIFAGNKKVDDMEILCKATTVILEAHSCHKNLKGIYINLFKLVQMKSAVHKAPCPVAAGNTTSLHHFLKDLKRVLQRLVKDYSI
;
A
#
# COMPACT_ATOMS: atom_id res chain seq x y z
N MET A 1 -10.94 -49.82 -12.83
CA MET A 1 -10.13 -48.81 -12.12
C MET A 1 -10.78 -47.45 -12.31
N SER A 2 -11.49 -46.93 -11.30
CA SER A 2 -12.12 -45.60 -11.37
C SER A 2 -11.10 -44.52 -11.02
N SER A 3 -10.92 -43.58 -11.94
CA SER A 3 -10.00 -42.45 -11.81
C SER A 3 -10.47 -41.46 -10.72
N PRO A 4 -9.59 -40.97 -9.81
CA PRO A 4 -9.96 -40.03 -8.74
C PRO A 4 -10.03 -38.57 -9.21
N VAL A 5 -10.00 -38.33 -10.52
CA VAL A 5 -10.00 -37.00 -11.16
C VAL A 5 -11.13 -36.07 -10.69
N PRO A 6 -12.38 -36.53 -10.43
CA PRO A 6 -13.45 -35.64 -9.99
C PRO A 6 -13.21 -35.04 -8.60
N VAL A 7 -12.57 -35.80 -7.71
CA VAL A 7 -12.27 -35.38 -6.34
C VAL A 7 -11.14 -34.35 -6.32
N LEU A 8 -10.13 -34.52 -7.19
CA LEU A 8 -9.02 -33.58 -7.29
C LEU A 8 -9.48 -32.20 -7.79
N LEU A 9 -10.42 -32.16 -8.74
CA LEU A 9 -10.97 -30.93 -9.31
C LEU A 9 -11.80 -30.13 -8.29
N THR A 10 -12.59 -30.79 -7.44
CA THR A 10 -13.34 -30.10 -6.38
C THR A 10 -12.42 -29.55 -5.30
N PHE A 11 -11.34 -30.26 -4.91
CA PHE A 11 -10.34 -29.72 -3.98
C PHE A 11 -9.59 -28.50 -4.55
N LEU A 12 -9.27 -28.49 -5.84
CA LEU A 12 -8.64 -27.34 -6.50
C LEU A 12 -9.57 -26.13 -6.60
N ALA A 13 -10.87 -26.35 -6.86
CA ALA A 13 -11.85 -25.26 -6.90
C ALA A 13 -12.09 -24.64 -5.50
N LEU A 14 -12.16 -25.48 -4.45
CA LEU A 14 -12.33 -25.03 -3.07
C LEU A 14 -11.10 -24.24 -2.57
N SER A 15 -9.88 -24.69 -2.90
CA SER A 15 -8.65 -24.01 -2.49
C SER A 15 -8.47 -22.65 -3.17
N ALA A 16 -8.88 -22.52 -4.43
CA ALA A 16 -8.84 -21.25 -5.16
C ALA A 16 -9.77 -20.18 -4.56
N CYS A 17 -10.99 -20.55 -4.15
CA CYS A 17 -11.95 -19.62 -3.54
C CYS A 17 -11.51 -19.15 -2.13
N GLN A 18 -10.91 -20.04 -1.34
CA GLN A 18 -10.37 -19.70 -0.02
C GLN A 18 -9.17 -18.77 -0.11
N GLY A 19 -8.26 -19.01 -1.06
CA GLY A 19 -7.07 -18.17 -1.26
C GLY A 19 -7.42 -16.72 -1.64
N HIS A 20 -8.43 -16.53 -2.50
CA HIS A 20 -8.84 -15.19 -2.90
C HIS A 20 -9.41 -14.37 -1.73
N THR A 21 -10.27 -15.00 -0.92
CA THR A 21 -10.90 -14.36 0.25
C THR A 21 -9.87 -13.99 1.32
N ALA A 22 -8.92 -14.90 1.60
CA ALA A 22 -7.83 -14.63 2.53
C ALA A 22 -6.95 -13.46 2.07
N THR A 23 -6.59 -13.42 0.78
CA THR A 23 -5.79 -12.33 0.20
C THR A 23 -6.53 -11.00 0.25
N LEU A 24 -7.85 -11.00 0.00
CA LEU A 24 -8.70 -9.82 0.09
C LEU A 24 -8.76 -9.27 1.53
N LEU A 25 -9.01 -10.15 2.51
CA LEU A 25 -9.04 -9.78 3.92
C LEU A 25 -7.70 -9.19 4.38
N GLN A 26 -6.58 -9.85 4.04
CA GLN A 26 -5.25 -9.36 4.38
C GLN A 26 -4.97 -7.98 3.77
N THR A 27 -5.40 -7.76 2.52
CA THR A 27 -5.28 -6.45 1.85
C THR A 27 -6.06 -5.38 2.60
N SER A 28 -7.32 -5.67 2.94
CA SER A 28 -8.18 -4.77 3.71
C SER A 28 -7.55 -4.40 5.05
N THR A 29 -7.00 -5.38 5.77
CA THR A 29 -6.32 -5.18 7.05
C THR A 29 -5.11 -4.25 6.90
N LEU A 30 -4.21 -4.52 5.95
CA LEU A 30 -3.02 -3.70 5.73
C LEU A 30 -3.40 -2.25 5.36
N LEU A 31 -4.42 -2.05 4.52
CA LEU A 31 -4.89 -0.70 4.18
C LEU A 31 -5.46 0.04 5.40
N LYS A 32 -6.31 -0.61 6.21
CA LYS A 32 -6.89 -0.04 7.43
C LYS A 32 -5.82 0.30 8.47
N GLU A 33 -4.82 -0.56 8.64
CA GLU A 33 -3.68 -0.30 9.52
C GLU A 33 -2.89 0.92 9.09
N ASN A 34 -2.58 1.06 7.80
CA ASN A 34 -1.90 2.25 7.28
C ASN A 34 -2.71 3.53 7.58
N ILE A 35 -4.03 3.52 7.34
CA ILE A 35 -4.90 4.67 7.65
C ILE A 35 -4.87 5.01 9.14
N LYS A 36 -4.89 4.00 10.01
CA LYS A 36 -4.78 4.19 11.46
C LYS A 36 -3.45 4.84 11.84
N LEU A 37 -2.34 4.31 11.35
CA LEU A 37 -1.00 4.84 11.59
C LEU A 37 -0.85 6.29 11.08
N LEU A 38 -1.42 6.59 9.91
CA LEU A 38 -1.45 7.93 9.32
C LEU A 38 -2.38 8.92 10.05
N SER A 39 -3.20 8.43 11.00
CA SER A 39 -4.10 9.26 11.80
C SER A 39 -3.50 9.66 13.15
N ASP A 40 -2.27 9.26 13.43
CA ASP A 40 -1.56 9.65 14.65
C ASP A 40 -1.27 11.15 14.66
N PRO A 41 -1.80 11.93 15.64
CA PRO A 41 -1.57 13.36 15.71
C PRO A 41 -0.09 13.73 15.94
N GLU A 42 0.70 12.87 16.60
CA GLU A 42 2.12 13.12 16.86
C GLU A 42 2.94 13.16 15.57
N MET A 43 2.50 12.43 14.55
CA MET A 43 3.18 12.36 13.24
C MET A 43 3.24 13.72 12.54
N LYS A 44 2.28 14.61 12.79
CA LYS A 44 2.32 15.98 12.27
C LYS A 44 3.43 16.80 12.92
N VAL A 45 3.66 16.62 14.21
CA VAL A 45 4.62 17.41 14.99
C VAL A 45 6.04 16.96 14.67
N SER A 46 6.30 15.65 14.64
CA SER A 46 7.67 15.14 14.48
C SER A 46 8.24 15.30 13.06
N CYS A 47 7.40 15.57 12.06
CA CYS A 47 7.79 15.62 10.65
C CYS A 47 7.46 16.95 9.96
N ASP A 48 7.22 18.03 10.72
CA ASP A 48 6.68 19.30 10.23
C ASP A 48 7.59 20.01 9.21
N LYS A 49 8.91 19.92 9.38
CA LYS A 49 9.93 20.60 8.56
C LYS A 49 10.47 19.76 7.40
N MET A 50 10.04 18.50 7.26
CA MET A 50 10.58 17.63 6.23
C MET A 50 9.89 17.86 4.89
N ASN A 51 10.69 18.06 3.84
CA ASN A 51 10.22 18.03 2.46
C ASN A 51 10.55 16.67 1.84
N VAL A 52 9.66 16.22 0.96
CA VAL A 52 9.79 14.96 0.24
C VAL A 52 9.42 15.14 -1.21
N THR A 53 9.83 14.19 -2.05
CA THR A 53 9.45 14.16 -3.46
C THR A 53 7.93 14.03 -3.61
N ASN A 54 7.33 14.91 -4.40
CA ASN A 54 5.89 14.94 -4.62
C ASN A 54 5.50 13.98 -5.75
N ILE A 55 5.21 12.73 -5.40
CA ILE A 55 4.76 11.70 -6.35
C ILE A 55 3.33 11.94 -6.89
N PHE A 56 2.61 12.89 -6.29
CA PHE A 56 1.26 13.31 -6.70
C PHE A 56 1.29 14.53 -7.63
N ALA A 57 2.47 15.07 -7.94
CA ALA A 57 2.61 16.20 -8.86
C ALA A 57 2.32 15.79 -10.32
N GLY A 58 1.45 16.54 -10.99
CA GLY A 58 1.11 16.36 -12.40
C GLY A 58 -0.34 15.92 -12.62
N ASN A 59 -0.90 16.23 -13.80
CA ASN A 59 -2.30 15.96 -14.14
C ASN A 59 -2.50 14.58 -14.83
N LYS A 60 -1.63 13.62 -14.57
CA LYS A 60 -1.74 12.28 -15.16
C LYS A 60 -2.51 11.38 -14.19
N LYS A 61 -3.45 10.60 -14.72
CA LYS A 61 -4.01 9.46 -13.98
C LYS A 61 -2.87 8.46 -13.78
N VAL A 62 -2.29 8.43 -12.59
CA VAL A 62 -1.28 7.46 -12.19
C VAL A 62 -2.01 6.24 -11.60
N ASP A 63 -1.52 5.04 -11.93
CA ASP A 63 -2.05 3.79 -11.38
C ASP A 63 -1.89 3.74 -9.84
N ASP A 64 -2.87 3.17 -9.16
CA ASP A 64 -2.89 3.14 -7.69
C ASP A 64 -1.74 2.29 -7.14
N MET A 65 -1.37 1.19 -7.80
CA MET A 65 -0.22 0.38 -7.38
C MET A 65 1.10 1.08 -7.66
N GLU A 66 1.20 1.84 -8.76
CA GLU A 66 2.36 2.70 -9.00
C GLU A 66 2.50 3.76 -7.90
N ILE A 67 1.41 4.40 -7.48
CA ILE A 67 1.40 5.36 -6.36
C ILE A 67 1.86 4.69 -5.07
N LEU A 68 1.27 3.56 -4.68
CA LEU A 68 1.66 2.84 -3.46
C LEU A 68 3.13 2.43 -3.51
N CYS A 69 3.61 1.97 -4.67
CA CYS A 69 4.99 1.58 -4.83
C CYS A 69 5.96 2.76 -4.70
N LYS A 70 5.69 3.90 -5.35
CA LYS A 70 6.52 5.10 -5.19
C LYS A 70 6.46 5.64 -3.76
N ALA A 71 5.32 5.53 -3.09
CA ALA A 71 5.16 5.93 -1.71
C ALA A 71 6.07 5.12 -0.76
N THR A 72 6.35 3.84 -1.04
CA THR A 72 7.31 3.08 -0.22
C THR A 72 8.69 3.71 -0.19
N THR A 73 9.18 4.26 -1.30
CA THR A 73 10.47 4.95 -1.39
C THR A 73 10.47 6.24 -0.57
N VAL A 74 9.45 7.09 -0.77
CA VAL A 74 9.34 8.36 -0.03
C VAL A 74 9.24 8.13 1.48
N ILE A 75 8.48 7.13 1.91
CA ILE A 75 8.35 6.80 3.34
C ILE A 75 9.62 6.19 3.90
N LEU A 76 10.32 5.35 3.11
CA LEU A 76 11.61 4.81 3.51
C LEU A 76 12.64 5.93 3.71
N GLU A 77 12.67 6.95 2.86
CA GLU A 77 13.55 8.11 3.02
C GLU A 77 13.17 8.95 4.25
N ALA A 78 11.88 9.04 4.58
CA ALA A 78 11.36 9.82 5.69
C ALA A 78 11.23 9.07 7.03
N HIS A 79 11.55 7.77 7.09
CA HIS A 79 11.13 6.91 8.21
C HIS A 79 11.69 7.34 9.57
N SER A 80 12.80 8.09 9.59
CA SER A 80 13.45 8.56 10.80
C SER A 80 12.67 9.65 11.54
N CYS A 81 11.75 10.36 10.88
CA CYS A 81 11.03 11.46 11.53
C CYS A 81 9.92 10.98 12.48
N HIS A 82 9.37 9.78 12.29
CA HIS A 82 8.33 9.25 13.17
C HIS A 82 8.29 7.72 13.17
N LYS A 83 8.15 7.12 14.37
CA LYS A 83 8.15 5.65 14.58
C LYS A 83 7.14 4.90 13.69
N ASN A 84 5.97 5.50 13.44
CA ASN A 84 4.91 4.87 12.65
C ASN A 84 5.27 4.73 11.16
N LEU A 85 6.17 5.58 10.62
CA LEU A 85 6.52 5.53 9.20
C LEU A 85 7.21 4.23 8.82
N LYS A 86 7.97 3.62 9.73
CA LYS A 86 8.51 2.28 9.53
C LYS A 86 7.40 1.23 9.37
N GLY A 87 6.35 1.30 10.18
CA GLY A 87 5.18 0.42 10.07
C GLY A 87 4.42 0.64 8.75
N ILE A 88 4.23 1.89 8.36
CA ILE A 88 3.58 2.25 7.09
C ILE A 88 4.39 1.72 5.91
N TYR A 89 5.72 1.90 5.91
CA TYR A 89 6.62 1.35 4.88
C TYR A 89 6.45 -0.17 4.74
N ILE A 90 6.51 -0.91 5.85
CA ILE A 90 6.37 -2.38 5.84
C ILE A 90 5.02 -2.81 5.25
N ASN A 91 3.94 -2.14 5.64
CA ASN A 91 2.61 -2.50 5.17
C ASN A 91 2.43 -2.20 3.69
N LEU A 92 2.91 -1.04 3.20
CA LEU A 92 2.88 -0.70 1.78
C LEU A 92 3.74 -1.64 0.95
N PHE A 93 4.94 -1.99 1.43
CA PHE A 93 5.83 -2.95 0.77
C PHE A 93 5.14 -4.30 0.55
N LYS A 94 4.50 -4.83 1.61
CA LYS A 94 3.73 -6.09 1.53
C LYS A 94 2.56 -5.98 0.56
N LEU A 95 1.81 -4.87 0.61
CA LEU A 95 0.68 -4.63 -0.29
C LEU A 95 1.11 -4.67 -1.76
N VAL A 96 2.17 -3.94 -2.11
CA VAL A 96 2.70 -3.90 -3.47
C VAL A 96 3.18 -5.28 -3.91
N GLN A 97 3.93 -5.98 -3.05
CA GLN A 97 4.44 -7.33 -3.35
C GLN A 97 3.31 -8.36 -3.56
N MET A 98 2.21 -8.24 -2.83
CA MET A 98 1.07 -9.14 -2.95
C MET A 98 0.17 -8.85 -4.15
N LYS A 99 0.05 -7.57 -4.55
CA LYS A 99 -0.96 -7.12 -5.52
C LYS A 99 -0.42 -6.73 -6.88
N SER A 100 0.87 -6.47 -7.00
CA SER A 100 1.46 -6.07 -8.27
C SER A 100 2.45 -7.12 -8.76
N ALA A 101 2.25 -7.60 -10.00
CA ALA A 101 3.25 -8.36 -10.74
C ALA A 101 4.25 -7.43 -11.49
N VAL A 102 3.87 -6.16 -11.67
CA VAL A 102 4.61 -5.17 -12.46
C VAL A 102 5.55 -4.34 -11.59
N HIS A 103 5.05 -3.85 -10.45
CA HIS A 103 5.79 -2.97 -9.57
C HIS A 103 6.50 -3.76 -8.48
N LYS A 104 7.78 -3.46 -8.26
CA LYS A 104 8.59 -4.01 -7.18
C LYS A 104 8.98 -2.88 -6.24
N ALA A 105 8.49 -2.92 -5.01
CA ALA A 105 8.83 -1.94 -3.98
C ALA A 105 10.25 -2.19 -3.43
N PRO A 106 11.00 -1.14 -3.05
CA PRO A 106 10.71 0.26 -3.30
C PRO A 106 10.85 0.65 -4.78
N CYS A 107 9.93 1.48 -5.29
CA CYS A 107 9.96 1.91 -6.70
C CYS A 107 10.82 3.15 -6.93
N PRO A 108 11.48 3.28 -8.09
CA PRO A 108 12.20 4.50 -8.41
C PRO A 108 11.26 5.71 -8.46
N VAL A 109 11.69 6.81 -7.86
CA VAL A 109 11.00 8.10 -7.89
C VAL A 109 11.92 9.10 -8.58
N ALA A 110 11.41 9.74 -9.63
CA ALA A 110 12.18 10.78 -10.31
C ALA A 110 12.32 12.01 -9.41
N ALA A 111 13.52 12.60 -9.38
CA ALA A 111 13.72 13.91 -8.77
C ALA A 111 12.82 14.94 -9.48
N GLY A 112 12.13 15.76 -8.71
CA GLY A 112 11.15 16.70 -9.25
C GLY A 112 10.58 17.61 -8.16
N ASN A 113 9.34 18.05 -8.36
CA ASN A 113 8.65 18.89 -7.39
C ASN A 113 8.66 18.25 -5.99
N THR A 114 8.84 19.06 -4.97
CA THR A 114 8.78 18.64 -3.58
C THR A 114 7.48 19.12 -2.94
N THR A 115 7.12 18.49 -1.82
CA THR A 115 6.00 18.88 -0.96
C THR A 115 6.40 18.63 0.49
N SER A 116 5.67 19.19 1.46
CA SER A 116 5.92 18.84 2.86
C SER A 116 5.47 17.41 3.13
N LEU A 117 6.17 16.70 4.02
CA LEU A 117 5.79 15.33 4.38
C LEU A 117 4.35 15.28 4.91
N HIS A 118 3.92 16.29 5.66
CA HIS A 118 2.54 16.39 6.13
C HIS A 118 1.52 16.36 4.98
N HIS A 119 1.74 17.14 3.92
CA HIS A 119 0.86 17.14 2.75
C HIS A 119 0.91 15.80 2.02
N PHE A 120 2.11 15.26 1.80
CA PHE A 120 2.29 13.94 1.19
C PHE A 120 1.51 12.84 1.94
N LEU A 121 1.61 12.79 3.27
CA LEU A 121 0.93 11.78 4.09
C LEU A 121 -0.60 11.96 4.06
N LYS A 122 -1.08 13.20 3.95
CA LYS A 122 -2.50 13.50 3.78
C LYS A 122 -3.03 12.99 2.42
N ASP A 123 -2.26 13.19 1.36
CA ASP A 123 -2.62 12.69 0.02
C ASP A 123 -2.57 11.16 -0.05
N LEU A 124 -1.54 10.55 0.54
CA LEU A 124 -1.45 9.10 0.67
C LEU A 124 -2.65 8.52 1.45
N LYS A 125 -3.04 9.16 2.55
CA LYS A 125 -4.22 8.74 3.33
C LYS A 125 -5.49 8.73 2.48
N ARG A 126 -5.67 9.73 1.60
CA ARG A 126 -6.83 9.80 0.69
C ARG A 126 -6.82 8.65 -0.31
N VAL A 127 -5.65 8.31 -0.87
CA VAL A 127 -5.51 7.14 -1.77
C VAL A 127 -5.86 5.86 -1.04
N LEU A 128 -5.33 5.64 0.17
CA LEU A 128 -5.64 4.46 0.97
C LEU A 128 -7.13 4.37 1.34
N GLN A 129 -7.77 5.49 1.68
CA GLN A 129 -9.20 5.54 1.96
C GLN A 129 -10.07 5.22 0.74
N ARG A 130 -9.63 5.60 -0.47
CA ARG A 130 -10.29 5.17 -1.71
C ARG A 130 -10.14 3.67 -1.89
N LEU A 131 -8.91 3.15 -1.81
CA LEU A 131 -8.61 1.73 -2.02
C LEU A 131 -9.31 0.81 -1.00
N VAL A 132 -9.48 1.24 0.26
CA VAL A 132 -10.22 0.45 1.25
C VAL A 132 -11.64 0.13 0.76
N LYS A 133 -12.29 1.03 0.03
CA LYS A 133 -13.66 0.80 -0.48
C LYS A 133 -13.69 -0.35 -1.48
N ASP A 134 -12.65 -0.49 -2.28
CA ASP A 134 -12.53 -1.54 -3.30
C ASP A 134 -12.17 -2.91 -2.72
N TYR A 135 -11.63 -2.93 -1.49
CA TYR A 135 -11.22 -4.15 -0.77
C TYR A 135 -11.99 -4.36 0.56
N SER A 136 -13.14 -3.70 0.72
CA SER A 136 -14.03 -3.96 1.86
C SER A 136 -14.91 -5.16 1.52
N ILE A 137 -14.86 -6.19 2.38
CA ILE A 137 -15.82 -7.31 2.40
C ILE A 137 -17.04 -6.85 3.20
#